data_AF-A0A6H1L6J3-F1
#
_entry.id   AF-A0A6H1L6J3-F1
#
_cell.length_a   1.000
_cell.length_b   1.000
_cell.length_c   1.000
_cell.angle_alpha   90.00
_cell.angle_beta   90.00
_cell.angle_gamma   90.00
#
_symmetry.space_group_name_H-M   'P 1'
#
loop_
_entity.id
_entity.type
_entity.pdbx_description
1 polymer ?
#
loop_
_entity_poly.entity_id
_entity_poly.type
_entity_poly.pdbx_seq_one_letter_code
_entity_poly.pdbx_strand_id
1 'polypeptide(L)' 'MHSDQLREQWMRERARRELVIDSIRCHLAEQPNARAVRACARRWIADINYLADGVIAVLDSTETEE' A
#
# COMPACT_ATOMS: atom_id res chain seq x y z
N MET A 1 19.04 20.69 -9.74
CA MET A 1 18.85 20.67 -8.27
C MET A 1 17.41 20.32 -7.87
N HIS A 2 16.38 21.13 -8.18
CA HIS A 2 14.98 20.77 -7.83
C HIS A 2 14.46 19.54 -8.60
N SER A 3 14.85 19.41 -9.87
CA SER A 3 14.51 18.26 -10.72
C SER A 3 15.11 16.93 -10.23
N ASP A 4 16.33 16.98 -9.70
CA ASP A 4 17.07 15.79 -9.28
C ASP A 4 16.53 15.26 -7.95
N GLN A 5 16.18 16.15 -7.01
CA GLN A 5 15.53 15.81 -5.75
C GLN A 5 14.14 15.18 -5.97
N LEU A 6 13.33 15.74 -6.87
CA LEU A 6 12.03 15.18 -7.22
C LEU A 6 12.17 13.79 -7.86
N ARG A 7 13.15 13.63 -8.77
CA ARG A 7 13.45 12.34 -9.39
C ARG A 7 13.87 11.30 -8.35
N GLU A 8 14.73 11.65 -7.41
CA GLU A 8 15.14 10.75 -6.32
C GLU A 8 13.97 10.36 -5.40
N GLN A 9 13.08 11.31 -5.10
CA GLN A 9 11.85 11.02 -4.34
C GLN A 9 10.96 10.02 -5.10
N TRP A 10 10.76 10.23 -6.39
CA TRP A 10 9.95 9.34 -7.23
C TRP A 10 10.56 7.93 -7.33
N MET A 11 11.88 7.85 -7.49
CA MET A 11 12.59 6.56 -7.52
C MET A 11 12.45 5.80 -6.20
N ARG A 12 12.55 6.50 -5.06
CA ARG A 12 12.36 5.89 -3.74
C ARG A 12 10.93 5.39 -3.55
N GLU A 13 9.94 6.19 -3.94
CA GLU A 13 8.54 5.79 -3.82
C GLU A 13 8.21 4.60 -4.73
N ARG A 14 8.73 4.62 -5.96
CA ARG A 14 8.62 3.48 -6.88
C ARG A 14 9.23 2.21 -6.29
N ALA A 15 10.47 2.28 -5.78
CA ALA A 15 11.15 1.13 -5.21
C ALA A 15 10.39 0.55 -4.01
N ARG A 16 9.91 1.43 -3.11
CA ARG A 16 9.05 1.02 -1.99
C ARG A 16 7.81 0.29 -2.48
N ARG A 17 7.13 0.86 -3.47
CA ARG A 17 5.89 0.28 -4.02
C ARG A 17 6.15 -1.08 -4.67
N GLU A 18 7.25 -1.23 -5.41
CA GLU A 18 7.63 -2.50 -6.04
C GLU A 18 7.86 -3.60 -5.00
N LEU A 19 8.62 -3.31 -3.94
CA LEU A 19 8.87 -4.27 -2.85
C LEU A 19 7.58 -4.78 -2.19
N VAL A 20 6.63 -3.87 -1.92
CA VAL A 20 5.33 -4.23 -1.32
C VAL A 20 4.50 -5.09 -2.25
N ILE A 21 4.45 -4.74 -3.54
CA ILE A 21 3.70 -5.52 -4.54
C ILE A 21 4.30 -6.91 -4.73
N ASP A 22 5.62 -7.04 -4.76
CA ASP A 22 6.27 -8.34 -4.88
C ASP A 22 5.99 -9.21 -3.64
N SER A 23 5.99 -8.62 -2.44
CA SER A 23 5.59 -9.34 -1.22
C SER A 23 4.14 -9.84 -1.29
N ILE A 24 3.20 -9.02 -1.76
CA ILE A 24 1.80 -9.45 -1.94
C ILE A 24 1.72 -10.57 -2.98
N ARG A 25 2.46 -10.44 -4.09
CA ARG A 25 2.52 -11.45 -5.15
C ARG A 25 3.03 -12.79 -4.63
N CYS A 26 4.09 -12.81 -3.83
CA CYS A 26 4.61 -14.02 -3.19
C CYS A 26 3.53 -14.71 -2.35
N HIS A 27 2.86 -13.97 -1.47
CA HIS A 27 1.79 -14.53 -0.64
C HIS A 27 0.60 -15.05 -1.47
N LEU A 28 0.25 -14.39 -2.58
CA LEU A 28 -0.77 -14.88 -3.51
C LEU A 28 -0.35 -16.18 -4.21
N ALA A 29 0.94 -16.34 -4.51
CA ALA A 29 1.47 -17.53 -5.19
C ALA A 29 1.50 -18.78 -4.29
N GLU A 30 1.55 -18.60 -2.96
CA GLU A 30 1.52 -19.69 -1.98
C GLU A 30 0.13 -20.34 -1.84
N GLN A 31 -0.91 -19.73 -2.42
CA GLN A 31 -2.27 -20.20 -2.23
C GLN A 31 -2.55 -21.48 -3.02
N PRO A 32 -3.29 -22.45 -2.45
CA PRO A 32 -3.40 -23.80 -3.00
C PRO A 32 -4.27 -23.91 -4.28
N ASN A 33 -5.05 -22.89 -4.61
CA ASN A 33 -5.90 -22.85 -5.81
C ASN A 33 -6.43 -21.44 -6.10
N ALA A 34 -7.03 -21.25 -7.28
CA ALA A 34 -7.55 -19.95 -7.72
C ALA A 34 -8.59 -19.31 -6.78
N ARG A 35 -9.44 -20.13 -6.12
CA ARG A 35 -10.41 -19.62 -5.13
C ARG A 35 -9.70 -19.06 -3.91
N ALA A 36 -8.68 -19.76 -3.41
CA ALA A 36 -7.85 -19.30 -2.29
C ALA A 36 -7.04 -18.05 -2.65
N VAL A 37 -6.48 -17.95 -3.87
CA VAL A 37 -5.83 -16.73 -4.40
C VAL A 37 -6.79 -15.54 -4.31
N ARG A 38 -8.01 -15.68 -4.82
CA ARG A 38 -9.01 -14.59 -4.78
C ARG A 38 -9.43 -14.22 -3.36
N ALA A 39 -9.53 -15.19 -2.45
CA ALA A 39 -9.84 -14.93 -1.05
C ALA A 39 -8.68 -14.21 -0.33
N CYS A 40 -7.43 -14.58 -0.62
CA CYS A 40 -6.24 -13.88 -0.13
C CYS A 40 -6.20 -12.43 -0.64
N ALA A 41 -6.42 -12.22 -1.94
CA ALA A 41 -6.45 -10.87 -2.52
C ALA A 41 -7.50 -9.96 -1.89
N ARG A 42 -8.72 -10.48 -1.62
CA ARG A 42 -9.76 -9.69 -0.95
C ARG A 42 -9.39 -9.26 0.47
N ARG A 43 -8.64 -10.09 1.21
CA ARG A 43 -8.16 -9.73 2.55
C ARG A 43 -7.17 -8.57 2.48
N TRP A 44 -6.19 -8.63 1.58
CA TRP A 44 -5.28 -7.51 1.33
C TRP A 44 -6.01 -6.21 0.99
N ILE A 45 -7.03 -6.27 0.12
CA ILE A 45 -7.82 -5.08 -0.21
C ILE A 45 -8.52 -4.51 1.03
N ALA A 46 -9.14 -5.36 1.84
CA ALA A 46 -9.80 -4.94 3.07
C ALA A 46 -8.82 -4.29 4.06
N ASP A 47 -7.65 -4.91 4.26
CA ASP A 47 -6.62 -4.40 5.18
C ASP A 47 -6.07 -3.04 4.70
N ILE A 48 -5.80 -2.90 3.40
CA ILE A 48 -5.33 -1.63 2.82
C ILE A 48 -6.38 -0.53 2.98
N ASN A 49 -7.65 -0.82 2.72
CA ASN A 49 -8.73 0.15 2.90
C ASN A 49 -8.87 0.56 4.37
N TYR A 50 -8.82 -0.41 5.30
CA TYR A 50 -8.86 -0.11 6.73
C TYR A 50 -7.71 0.81 7.18
N LEU A 51 -6.50 0.56 6.68
CA LEU A 51 -5.35 1.42 6.95
C LEU A 51 -5.55 2.83 6.37
N ALA A 52 -6.09 2.93 5.15
CA ALA A 52 -6.37 4.22 4.52
C ALA A 52 -7.39 5.02 5.34
N ASP A 53 -8.49 4.39 5.77
CA ASP A 53 -9.51 5.02 6.61
C ASP A 53 -8.91 5.53 7.93
N GLY A 54 -8.00 4.74 8.55
CA GLY A 54 -7.29 5.15 9.76
C GLY A 54 -6.38 6.36 9.56
N VAL A 55 -5.65 6.43 8.43
CA VAL A 55 -4.80 7.58 8.10
C VAL A 55 -5.65 8.83 7.84
N ILE A 56 -6.77 8.70 7.13
CA ILE A 56 -7.72 9.80 6.87
C ILE A 56 -8.25 10.34 8.20
N ALA A 57 -8.73 9.47 9.09
CA ALA A 57 -9.25 9.88 10.39
C ALA A 57 -8.23 10.66 11.23
N VAL A 58 -6.95 10.27 11.19
CA VAL A 58 -5.87 11.02 11.86
C VAL A 58 -5.68 12.40 11.24
N LEU A 59 -5.66 12.50 9.91
CA LEU A 59 -5.51 13.78 9.22
C LEU A 59 -6.68 14.73 9.55
N ASP A 60 -7.91 14.24 9.47
CA ASP A 60 -9.11 15.02 9.77
C ASP A 60 -9.12 15.50 11.24
N SER A 61 -8.66 14.66 12.17
CA SER A 61 -8.56 15.01 13.60
C SER A 61 -7.53 16.11 13.86
N THR A 62 -6.42 16.12 13.10
CA THR A 62 -5.41 17.18 13.22
C THR A 62 -5.84 18.51 12.60
N GLU A 63 -6.80 18.50 11.66
CA GLU A 63 -7.36 19.73 11.07
C GLU A 63 -8.42 20.39 11.96
N THR A 64 -8.97 19.68 12.96
CA THR A 64 -10.04 20.21 13.84
C THR A 64 -9.55 20.84 15.14
N GLU A 65 -8.24 20.84 15.41
CA GLU A 65 -7.62 21.37 16.65
C GLU A 65 -7.05 22.81 16.52
N GLU A 66 -7.28 23.51 15.40
CA GLU A 66 -6.99 24.97 15.22
C GLU A 66 -8.24 25.85 15.36
#